data_AF-A0A6B3C4A6-F1
#
_entry.id   AF-A0A6B3C4A6-F1
#
_cell.length_a   1.000
_cell.length_b   1.000
_cell.length_c   1.000
_cell.angle_alpha   90.00
_cell.angle_beta   90.00
_cell.angle_gamma   90.00
#
_symmetry.space_group_name_H-M   'P 1'
#
loop_
_entity.id
_entity.type
_entity.pdbx_description
1 polymer ?
#
loop_
_entity_poly.entity_id
_entity_poly.type
_entity_poly.pdbx_seq_one_letter_code
_entity_poly.pdbx_strand_id
1 'polypeptide(L)'
;MRTDSSSGTLPAREHLPAAAAGTPVLDVVIPVYNEEKDLQPCVLRLHEHLKRTFPYAFRITVADNASTDTTPLVAARLAAELPEVRSFRLEQKGRGRALRTVWSASDAPILAYMDVDLSTDLNALLPLVAPLISGHSDLAIGSRLARSSRVVRGAKREFISRTYNLILRGSLQARFTDAQCGFKAIRRDVAQILLPLIEDTGWFFDTEMLVLAERAGLRIHEVPVDWVDDPDSTVHIVKTATDDLKGVLRVGKALATGSLPLDRLARPFGDDPRDRDIKDVPKGLARQLVGFCVVGGMSTLFYLVLYSAFRGFAGSQIANALALLVSAVANTAANRRLTFGVRGRGGAVRHQAQGLVVFGIGLALTSGSLAALNAATSDPGHSTELAVLIAANLAATVLRFLLFRAWVFPDETDEPASPSTVVASHLPNSPVYQAYTTGPYANASHSNASHSNASHNNASHNNVNNANASYGNSPYPTDQFRAGDVADRTWGDPTTRLQPVRPHDSQDPRNPR
;
A
#
# COMPACT_ATOMS: atom_id res chain seq x y z
N MET A 1 32.24 -11.79 -4.03
CA MET A 1 31.19 -11.48 -3.05
C MET A 1 31.49 -10.10 -2.48
N ARG A 2 30.67 -9.07 -2.80
CA ARG A 2 30.81 -7.71 -2.24
C ARG A 2 29.66 -7.51 -1.26
N THR A 3 29.96 -7.31 0.01
CA THR A 3 28.98 -7.11 1.09
C THR A 3 28.76 -5.64 1.44
N ASP A 4 29.47 -4.73 0.78
CA ASP A 4 29.48 -3.31 1.09
C ASP A 4 28.38 -2.57 0.33
N SER A 5 27.12 -2.84 0.69
CA SER A 5 26.03 -1.92 0.39
C SER A 5 26.15 -0.70 1.31
N SER A 6 26.66 0.41 0.78
CA SER A 6 26.65 1.71 1.46
C SER A 6 25.25 2.04 1.98
N SER A 7 25.15 2.44 3.26
CA SER A 7 23.87 2.75 3.91
C SER A 7 23.12 3.86 3.16
N GLY A 8 22.13 3.46 2.36
CA GLY A 8 21.35 4.36 1.51
C GLY A 8 21.20 3.93 0.05
N THR A 9 21.99 2.99 -0.48
CA THR A 9 21.81 2.52 -1.87
C THR A 9 20.87 1.31 -1.94
N LEU A 10 19.95 1.30 -2.91
CA LEU A 10 19.09 0.15 -3.16
C LEU A 10 19.89 -1.01 -3.79
N PRO A 11 19.62 -2.28 -3.40
CA PRO A 11 20.33 -3.44 -3.92
C PRO A 11 20.03 -3.65 -5.41
N ALA A 12 20.91 -4.36 -6.11
CA ALA A 12 20.66 -4.76 -7.50
C ALA A 12 19.39 -5.64 -7.63
N ARG A 13 18.83 -5.69 -8.83
CA ARG A 13 17.74 -6.63 -9.17
C ARG A 13 18.39 -7.88 -9.76
N GLU A 14 18.77 -8.78 -8.87
CA GLU A 14 19.42 -10.05 -9.18
C GLU A 14 18.47 -11.22 -8.88
N HIS A 15 18.66 -12.33 -9.58
CA HIS A 15 18.02 -13.60 -9.23
C HIS A 15 18.45 -14.02 -7.82
N LEU A 16 17.58 -14.67 -7.06
CA LEU A 16 17.99 -15.16 -5.74
C LEU A 16 19.15 -16.15 -5.87
N PRO A 17 20.28 -15.94 -5.17
CA PRO A 17 21.33 -16.94 -5.13
C PRO A 17 20.79 -18.22 -4.50
N ALA A 18 21.28 -19.38 -4.93
CA ALA A 18 20.97 -20.65 -4.30
C ALA A 18 21.32 -20.57 -2.81
N ALA A 19 20.30 -20.64 -1.94
CA ALA A 19 20.47 -20.52 -0.51
C ALA A 19 21.27 -21.70 0.06
N ALA A 20 21.92 -21.50 1.20
CA ALA A 20 22.51 -22.60 1.95
C ALA A 20 21.45 -23.65 2.30
N ALA A 21 21.82 -24.93 2.25
CA ALA A 21 20.90 -26.03 2.52
C ALA A 21 20.25 -25.87 3.91
N GLY A 22 18.92 -25.79 3.96
CA GLY A 22 18.14 -25.62 5.18
C GLY A 22 17.62 -24.21 5.47
N THR A 23 18.11 -23.16 4.80
CA THR A 23 17.50 -21.82 4.88
C THR A 23 16.24 -21.77 4.02
N PRO A 24 15.06 -21.36 4.55
CA PRO A 24 13.86 -21.23 3.72
C PRO A 24 14.02 -20.07 2.74
N VAL A 25 13.55 -20.27 1.50
CA VAL A 25 13.51 -19.26 0.44
C VAL A 25 12.36 -18.28 0.67
N LEU A 26 11.26 -18.76 1.26
CA LEU A 26 10.03 -18.02 1.53
C LEU A 26 9.64 -18.10 3.00
N ASP A 27 9.35 -16.96 3.63
CA ASP A 27 8.70 -16.88 4.94
C ASP A 27 7.32 -16.23 4.76
N VAL A 28 6.24 -17.01 4.93
CA VAL A 28 4.85 -16.55 4.83
C VAL A 28 4.37 -16.17 6.23
N VAL A 29 4.21 -14.88 6.49
CA VAL A 29 3.74 -14.37 7.77
C VAL A 29 2.21 -14.34 7.80
N ILE A 30 1.62 -14.89 8.87
CA ILE A 30 0.17 -14.82 9.13
C ILE A 30 -0.04 -13.95 10.37
N PRO A 31 -0.35 -12.64 10.23
CA PRO A 31 -0.65 -11.78 11.36
C PRO A 31 -2.04 -12.10 11.91
N VAL A 32 -2.14 -12.42 13.20
CA VAL A 32 -3.41 -12.81 13.86
C VAL A 32 -3.67 -11.99 15.11
N TYR A 33 -4.94 -11.66 15.37
CA TYR A 33 -5.39 -11.09 16.64
C TYR A 33 -6.77 -11.66 17.00
N ASN A 34 -6.82 -12.52 18.00
CA ASN A 34 -8.02 -13.24 18.43
C ASN A 34 -8.68 -14.08 17.31
N GLU A 35 -7.89 -15.00 16.74
CA GLU A 35 -8.23 -15.84 15.57
C GLU A 35 -8.21 -17.34 15.94
N GLU A 36 -8.62 -17.69 17.16
CA GLU A 36 -8.48 -19.04 17.73
C GLU A 36 -9.16 -20.16 16.92
N LYS A 37 -10.16 -19.81 16.11
CA LYS A 37 -10.92 -20.75 15.26
C LYS A 37 -10.28 -20.95 13.90
N ASP A 38 -9.81 -19.87 13.28
CA ASP A 38 -9.43 -19.82 11.87
C ASP A 38 -7.92 -20.08 11.66
N LEU A 39 -7.09 -19.79 12.67
CA LEU A 39 -5.64 -19.99 12.61
C LEU A 39 -5.23 -21.43 12.26
N GLN A 40 -5.78 -22.44 12.93
CA GLN A 40 -5.41 -23.84 12.67
C GLN A 40 -5.84 -24.34 11.27
N PRO A 41 -7.10 -24.16 10.84
CA PRO A 41 -7.52 -24.46 9.47
C PRO A 41 -6.69 -23.71 8.41
N CYS A 42 -6.37 -22.44 8.66
CA CYS A 42 -5.53 -21.63 7.78
C CYS A 42 -4.13 -22.22 7.59
N VAL A 43 -3.39 -22.41 8.69
CA VAL A 43 -2.00 -22.87 8.66
C VAL A 43 -1.88 -24.28 8.07
N LEU A 44 -2.82 -25.18 8.40
CA LEU A 44 -2.84 -26.53 7.82
C LEU A 44 -3.07 -26.51 6.29
N ARG A 45 -4.03 -25.72 5.81
CA ARG A 45 -4.31 -25.58 4.36
C ARG A 45 -3.15 -24.92 3.61
N LEU A 46 -2.52 -23.90 4.19
CA LEU A 46 -1.35 -23.24 3.63
C LEU A 46 -0.13 -24.18 3.58
N HIS A 47 0.13 -24.92 4.66
CA HIS A 47 1.23 -25.89 4.74
C HIS A 47 1.08 -27.00 3.70
N GLU A 48 -0.09 -27.65 3.64
CA GLU A 48 -0.39 -28.66 2.61
C GLU A 48 -0.28 -28.13 1.18
N HIS A 49 -0.74 -26.89 0.93
CA HIS A 49 -0.55 -26.25 -0.36
C HIS A 49 0.94 -26.10 -0.68
N LEU A 50 1.72 -25.48 0.21
CA LEU A 50 3.15 -25.23 0.00
C LEU A 50 3.95 -26.53 -0.15
N LYS A 51 3.70 -27.56 0.66
CA LYS A 51 4.34 -28.89 0.53
C LYS A 51 4.09 -29.54 -0.83
N ARG A 52 2.92 -29.30 -1.43
CA ARG A 52 2.49 -29.91 -2.70
C ARG A 52 2.89 -29.10 -3.94
N THR A 53 2.92 -27.76 -3.87
CA THR A 53 3.05 -26.89 -5.05
C THR A 53 4.30 -26.02 -5.06
N PHE A 54 4.93 -25.77 -3.92
CA PHE A 54 6.03 -24.81 -3.83
C PHE A 54 7.39 -25.53 -3.93
N PRO A 55 8.22 -25.24 -4.95
CA PRO A 55 9.42 -26.03 -5.25
C PRO A 55 10.64 -25.71 -4.38
N TYR A 56 10.49 -24.85 -3.36
CA TYR A 56 11.58 -24.39 -2.52
C TYR A 56 11.26 -24.59 -1.03
N ALA A 57 12.30 -24.63 -0.18
CA ALA A 57 12.12 -24.62 1.27
C ALA A 57 11.36 -23.36 1.70
N PHE A 58 10.42 -23.51 2.64
CA PHE A 58 9.57 -22.43 3.12
C PHE A 58 9.43 -22.45 4.64
N ARG A 59 8.89 -21.36 5.17
CA ARG A 59 8.46 -21.20 6.56
C ARG A 59 7.08 -20.54 6.58
N ILE A 60 6.26 -20.90 7.56
CA ILE A 60 5.05 -20.15 7.92
C ILE A 60 5.30 -19.55 9.31
N THR A 61 5.22 -18.22 9.44
CA THR A 61 5.40 -17.56 10.74
C THR A 61 4.09 -16.92 11.20
N VAL A 62 3.48 -17.51 12.23
CA VAL A 62 2.29 -16.96 12.89
C VAL A 62 2.73 -15.78 13.76
N ALA A 63 2.25 -14.58 13.44
CA ALA A 63 2.58 -13.35 14.17
C ALA A 63 1.40 -12.94 15.06
N ASP A 64 1.39 -13.43 16.31
CA ASP A 64 0.38 -13.11 17.31
C ASP A 64 0.50 -11.65 17.75
N ASN A 65 -0.50 -10.85 17.38
CA ASN A 65 -0.55 -9.40 17.55
C ASN A 65 -1.24 -9.01 18.87
N ALA A 66 -0.73 -9.56 19.99
CA ALA A 66 -1.24 -9.40 21.35
C ALA A 66 -2.67 -9.95 21.57
N SER A 67 -2.92 -11.19 21.11
CA SER A 67 -4.21 -11.88 21.33
C SER A 67 -4.48 -12.14 22.81
N THR A 68 -5.77 -12.12 23.15
CA THR A 68 -6.32 -12.27 24.51
C THR A 68 -7.16 -13.54 24.68
N ASP A 69 -7.32 -14.33 23.62
CA ASP A 69 -8.07 -15.60 23.58
C ASP A 69 -7.09 -16.80 23.52
N THR A 70 -7.51 -17.95 23.00
CA THR A 70 -6.65 -19.14 22.91
C THR A 70 -5.72 -19.18 21.68
N THR A 71 -5.73 -18.18 20.80
CA THR A 71 -4.84 -18.05 19.63
C THR A 71 -3.36 -18.35 19.94
N PRO A 72 -2.75 -17.88 21.05
CA PRO A 72 -1.34 -18.16 21.34
C PRO A 72 -1.05 -19.64 21.61
N LEU A 73 -2.01 -20.36 22.20
CA LEU A 73 -1.92 -21.80 22.47
C LEU A 73 -2.03 -22.60 21.16
N VAL A 74 -2.94 -22.20 20.27
CA VAL A 74 -3.09 -22.78 18.93
C VAL A 74 -1.81 -22.57 18.12
N ALA A 75 -1.24 -21.35 18.13
CA ALA A 75 0.02 -21.03 17.44
C ALA A 75 1.20 -21.86 17.96
N ALA A 76 1.35 -21.99 19.28
CA ALA A 76 2.40 -22.79 19.91
C ALA A 76 2.26 -24.29 19.57
N ARG A 77 1.03 -24.81 19.54
CA ARG A 77 0.74 -26.19 19.14
C ARG A 77 1.13 -26.45 17.68
N LEU A 78 0.74 -25.58 16.75
CA LEU A 78 1.08 -25.71 15.34
C LEU A 78 2.60 -25.70 15.10
N ALA A 79 3.34 -24.85 15.81
CA ALA A 79 4.80 -24.80 15.73
C ALA A 79 5.50 -26.04 16.36
N ALA A 80 4.82 -26.78 17.24
CA ALA A 80 5.32 -28.05 17.77
C ALA A 80 4.98 -29.25 16.87
N GLU A 81 3.84 -29.21 16.16
CA GLU A 81 3.39 -30.28 15.26
C GLU A 81 4.03 -30.19 13.85
N LEU A 82 4.38 -28.98 13.37
CA LEU A 82 4.86 -28.74 12.01
C LEU A 82 6.24 -28.05 11.99
N PRO A 83 7.32 -28.72 11.53
CA PRO A 83 8.68 -28.17 11.55
C PRO A 83 8.89 -26.88 10.73
N GLU A 84 8.08 -26.67 9.69
CA GLU A 84 8.10 -25.45 8.87
C GLU A 84 7.31 -24.28 9.49
N VAL A 85 6.61 -24.49 10.61
CA VAL A 85 5.82 -23.46 11.29
C VAL A 85 6.61 -22.86 12.46
N ARG A 86 6.56 -21.53 12.60
CA ARG A 86 7.02 -20.80 13.79
C ARG A 86 5.91 -19.90 14.31
N SER A 87 5.93 -19.62 15.60
CA SER A 87 5.07 -18.62 16.22
C SER A 87 5.91 -17.51 16.84
N PHE A 88 5.51 -16.25 16.65
CA PHE A 88 6.12 -15.08 17.29
C PHE A 88 5.01 -14.22 17.89
N ARG A 89 5.08 -13.95 19.20
CA ARG A 89 4.10 -13.15 19.92
C ARG A 89 4.62 -11.75 20.19
N LEU A 90 3.78 -10.75 19.91
CA LEU A 90 3.97 -9.36 20.27
C LEU A 90 3.06 -9.01 21.44
N GLU A 91 3.60 -8.34 22.46
CA GLU A 91 2.78 -7.86 23.61
C GLU A 91 2.09 -6.51 23.34
N GLN A 92 2.29 -5.91 22.17
CA GLN A 92 1.67 -4.64 21.78
C GLN A 92 1.04 -4.75 20.39
N LYS A 93 -0.20 -4.24 20.28
CA LYS A 93 -0.99 -4.28 19.04
C LYS A 93 -0.39 -3.42 17.92
N GLY A 94 -0.63 -3.88 16.69
CA GLY A 94 -0.38 -3.21 15.42
C GLY A 94 -0.05 -4.22 14.33
N ARG A 95 -0.86 -4.31 13.26
CA ARG A 95 -0.59 -5.25 12.15
C ARG A 95 0.73 -4.92 11.44
N GLY A 96 0.98 -3.65 11.15
CA GLY A 96 2.26 -3.17 10.65
C GLY A 96 3.43 -3.42 11.61
N ARG A 97 3.21 -3.36 12.93
CA ARG A 97 4.22 -3.76 13.93
C ARG A 97 4.53 -5.25 13.83
N ALA A 98 3.52 -6.12 13.81
CA ALA A 98 3.70 -7.56 13.68
C ALA A 98 4.51 -7.93 12.42
N LEU A 99 4.11 -7.38 11.27
CA LEU A 99 4.81 -7.55 10.00
C LEU A 99 6.25 -7.02 10.08
N ARG A 100 6.45 -5.76 10.49
CA ARG A 100 7.79 -5.15 10.62
C ARG A 100 8.71 -5.97 11.53
N THR A 101 8.24 -6.44 12.67
CA THR A 101 9.04 -7.21 13.62
C THR A 101 9.46 -8.56 13.03
N VAL A 102 8.52 -9.34 12.49
CA VAL A 102 8.82 -10.67 11.92
C VAL A 102 9.68 -10.57 10.67
N TRP A 103 9.36 -9.65 9.74
CA TRP A 103 10.14 -9.44 8.52
C TRP A 103 11.56 -8.93 8.80
N SER A 104 11.77 -8.10 9.83
CA SER A 104 13.12 -7.65 10.20
C SER A 104 13.96 -8.77 10.82
N ALA A 105 13.32 -9.74 11.50
CA ALA A 105 13.99 -10.86 12.14
C ALA A 105 14.21 -12.07 11.22
N SER A 106 13.46 -12.17 10.11
CA SER A 106 13.57 -13.31 9.19
C SER A 106 14.88 -13.32 8.41
N ASP A 107 15.34 -14.52 8.11
CA ASP A 107 16.50 -14.89 7.28
C ASP A 107 16.11 -15.23 5.83
N ALA A 108 14.81 -15.47 5.56
CA ALA A 108 14.34 -15.87 4.22
C ALA A 108 14.48 -14.74 3.20
N PRO A 109 14.99 -15.00 1.98
CA PRO A 109 15.17 -13.96 0.96
C PRO A 109 13.86 -13.37 0.43
N ILE A 110 12.75 -14.12 0.43
CA ILE A 110 11.40 -13.61 0.16
C ILE A 110 10.57 -13.63 1.44
N LEU A 111 9.97 -12.48 1.73
CA LEU A 111 9.09 -12.28 2.86
C LEU A 111 7.69 -12.02 2.30
N ALA A 112 6.73 -12.87 2.64
CA ALA A 112 5.34 -12.69 2.28
C ALA A 112 4.48 -12.47 3.53
N TYR A 113 3.27 -11.95 3.35
CA TYR A 113 2.21 -12.12 4.31
C TYR A 113 0.88 -12.36 3.61
N MET A 114 -0.01 -13.08 4.31
CA MET A 114 -1.41 -13.18 3.92
C MET A 114 -2.34 -13.14 5.14
N ASP A 115 -3.57 -12.69 4.94
CA ASP A 115 -4.61 -12.70 5.98
C ASP A 115 -5.02 -14.16 6.35
N VAL A 116 -5.45 -14.37 7.60
CA VAL A 116 -5.74 -15.70 8.17
C VAL A 116 -7.00 -16.37 7.61
N ASP A 117 -7.94 -15.57 7.11
CA ASP A 117 -9.22 -16.01 6.54
C ASP A 117 -9.06 -16.83 5.23
N LEU A 118 -7.87 -16.82 4.61
CA LEU A 118 -7.61 -17.34 3.27
C LEU A 118 -8.57 -16.76 2.21
N SER A 119 -8.98 -15.49 2.35
CA SER A 119 -9.83 -14.79 1.37
C SER A 119 -9.18 -14.58 0.01
N THR A 120 -7.86 -14.83 -0.10
CA THR A 120 -7.13 -14.88 -1.36
C THR A 120 -6.78 -16.33 -1.69
N ASP A 121 -7.04 -16.77 -2.93
CA ASP A 121 -6.67 -18.12 -3.37
C ASP A 121 -5.16 -18.36 -3.25
N LEU A 122 -4.78 -19.44 -2.56
CA LEU A 122 -3.41 -19.91 -2.40
C LEU A 122 -2.70 -20.15 -3.74
N ASN A 123 -3.42 -20.48 -4.82
CA ASN A 123 -2.84 -20.59 -6.16
C ASN A 123 -2.17 -19.28 -6.65
N ALA A 124 -2.55 -18.12 -6.10
CA ALA A 124 -1.92 -16.83 -6.41
C ALA A 124 -0.55 -16.63 -5.72
N LEU A 125 -0.16 -17.49 -4.75
CA LEU A 125 1.07 -17.31 -3.98
C LEU A 125 2.33 -17.50 -4.81
N LEU A 126 2.39 -18.52 -5.67
CA LEU A 126 3.54 -18.71 -6.57
C LEU A 126 3.65 -17.55 -7.60
N PRO A 127 2.57 -17.11 -8.28
CA PRO A 127 2.56 -15.88 -9.07
C PRO A 127 3.00 -14.62 -8.31
N LEU A 128 2.69 -14.50 -7.02
CA LEU A 128 3.12 -13.36 -6.18
C LEU A 128 4.63 -13.35 -5.95
N VAL A 129 5.23 -14.51 -5.64
CA VAL A 129 6.66 -14.57 -5.26
C VAL A 129 7.61 -14.79 -6.45
N ALA A 130 7.18 -15.41 -7.54
CA ALA A 130 8.03 -15.68 -8.70
C ALA A 130 8.69 -14.42 -9.34
N PRO A 131 8.02 -13.26 -9.46
CA PRO A 131 8.65 -12.00 -9.90
C PRO A 131 9.77 -11.51 -8.98
N LEU A 132 9.71 -11.87 -7.70
CA LEU A 132 10.72 -11.50 -6.69
C LEU A 132 11.89 -12.48 -6.70
N ILE A 133 11.61 -13.79 -6.80
CA ILE A 133 12.61 -14.84 -6.92
C ILE A 133 13.45 -14.64 -8.19
N SER A 134 12.80 -14.26 -9.29
CA SER A 134 13.45 -13.97 -10.58
C SER A 134 14.25 -12.66 -10.61
N GLY A 135 14.12 -11.79 -9.60
CA GLY A 135 14.71 -10.44 -9.62
C GLY A 135 14.03 -9.46 -10.58
N HIS A 136 12.90 -9.84 -11.18
CA HIS A 136 12.15 -8.95 -12.08
C HIS A 136 11.51 -7.77 -11.32
N SER A 137 11.09 -8.01 -10.08
CA SER A 137 10.41 -7.05 -9.21
C SER A 137 10.98 -7.08 -7.80
N ASP A 138 10.72 -6.00 -7.06
CA ASP A 138 11.25 -5.77 -5.71
C ASP A 138 10.17 -6.00 -4.63
N LEU A 139 8.92 -5.73 -5.01
CA LEU A 139 7.72 -5.88 -4.23
C LEU A 139 6.61 -6.44 -5.13
N ALA A 140 5.72 -7.26 -4.57
CA ALA A 140 4.56 -7.79 -5.27
C ALA A 140 3.33 -7.70 -4.37
N ILE A 141 2.18 -7.38 -4.96
CA ILE A 141 0.89 -7.29 -4.26
C ILE A 141 -0.19 -8.05 -5.01
N GLY A 142 -1.12 -8.64 -4.27
CA GLY A 142 -2.43 -8.99 -4.81
C GLY A 142 -3.23 -7.73 -5.13
N SER A 143 -4.00 -7.77 -6.22
CA SER A 143 -4.97 -6.75 -6.56
C SER A 143 -6.36 -7.34 -6.77
N ARG A 144 -7.30 -6.90 -5.95
CA ARG A 144 -8.74 -7.16 -6.12
C ARG A 144 -9.34 -6.25 -7.20
N LEU A 145 -8.64 -5.17 -7.58
CA LEU A 145 -9.13 -4.15 -8.50
C LEU A 145 -8.58 -4.28 -9.93
N ALA A 146 -7.75 -5.31 -10.18
CA ALA A 146 -7.31 -5.68 -11.52
C ALA A 146 -8.48 -6.20 -12.36
N ARG A 147 -8.47 -5.92 -13.68
CA ARG A 147 -9.60 -6.20 -14.59
C ARG A 147 -9.98 -7.68 -14.71
N SER A 148 -9.08 -8.60 -14.35
CA SER A 148 -9.30 -10.05 -14.40
C SER A 148 -9.67 -10.67 -13.06
N SER A 149 -9.70 -9.89 -11.97
CA SER A 149 -10.04 -10.37 -10.63
C SER A 149 -11.55 -10.55 -10.48
N ARG A 150 -11.99 -11.72 -10.00
CA ARG A 150 -13.39 -11.93 -9.60
C ARG A 150 -13.53 -11.61 -8.12
N VAL A 151 -14.29 -10.55 -7.84
CA VAL A 151 -14.52 -10.05 -6.49
C VAL A 151 -16.00 -10.07 -6.19
N VAL A 152 -16.40 -10.88 -5.19
CA VAL A 152 -17.76 -10.84 -4.62
C VAL A 152 -17.70 -9.93 -3.39
N ARG A 153 -18.33 -8.76 -3.46
CA ARG A 153 -18.21 -7.72 -2.42
C ARG A 153 -19.45 -6.84 -2.32
N GLY A 154 -19.82 -6.47 -1.09
CA GLY A 154 -20.90 -5.50 -0.85
C GLY A 154 -20.58 -4.12 -1.43
N ALA A 155 -21.55 -3.51 -2.14
CA ALA A 155 -21.38 -2.23 -2.85
C ALA A 155 -20.81 -1.09 -1.98
N LYS A 156 -21.11 -1.08 -0.68
CA LYS A 156 -20.54 -0.13 0.30
C LYS A 156 -19.03 -0.29 0.46
N ARG A 157 -18.53 -1.52 0.63
CA ARG A 157 -17.08 -1.80 0.78
C ARG A 157 -16.35 -1.45 -0.52
N GLU A 158 -16.96 -1.72 -1.68
CA GLU A 158 -16.41 -1.38 -2.99
C GLU A 158 -16.28 0.14 -3.20
N PHE A 159 -17.33 0.92 -2.90
CA PHE A 159 -17.27 2.38 -3.01
C PHE A 159 -16.15 2.98 -2.13
N ILE A 160 -16.06 2.57 -0.86
CA ILE A 160 -15.02 3.02 0.07
C ILE A 160 -13.62 2.73 -0.49
N SER A 161 -13.39 1.51 -0.99
CA SER A 161 -12.11 1.06 -1.51
C SER A 161 -11.68 1.80 -2.79
N ARG A 162 -12.62 2.09 -3.70
CA ARG A 162 -12.34 2.92 -4.89
C ARG A 162 -12.05 4.36 -4.51
N THR A 163 -12.82 4.95 -3.59
CA THR A 163 -12.56 6.32 -3.09
C THR A 163 -11.19 6.40 -2.41
N TYR A 164 -10.81 5.40 -1.62
CA TYR A 164 -9.50 5.35 -0.97
C TYR A 164 -8.35 5.31 -1.99
N ASN A 165 -8.37 4.37 -2.93
CA ASN A 165 -7.32 4.28 -3.96
C ASN A 165 -7.28 5.54 -4.84
N LEU A 166 -8.43 6.18 -5.12
CA LEU A 166 -8.47 7.48 -5.82
C LEU A 166 -7.80 8.62 -5.02
N ILE A 167 -7.98 8.63 -3.69
CA ILE A 167 -7.26 9.56 -2.80
C ILE A 167 -5.75 9.29 -2.89
N LEU A 168 -5.30 8.03 -2.78
CA LEU A 168 -3.87 7.70 -2.86
C LEU A 168 -3.24 8.12 -4.20
N ARG A 169 -3.87 7.74 -5.31
CA ARG A 169 -3.36 8.08 -6.66
C ARG A 169 -3.30 9.58 -6.90
N GLY A 170 -4.26 10.36 -6.40
CA GLY A 170 -4.28 11.81 -6.62
C GLY A 170 -3.54 12.66 -5.57
N SER A 171 -3.29 12.15 -4.36
CA SER A 171 -2.60 12.89 -3.27
C SER A 171 -1.14 12.47 -3.10
N LEU A 172 -0.83 11.18 -3.25
CA LEU A 172 0.52 10.63 -3.10
C LEU A 172 1.16 10.26 -4.45
N GLN A 173 0.44 10.44 -5.56
CA GLN A 173 0.83 10.03 -6.92
C GLN A 173 1.15 8.53 -7.04
N ALA A 174 0.48 7.70 -6.24
CA ALA A 174 0.57 6.25 -6.32
C ALA A 174 0.10 5.74 -7.69
N ARG A 175 0.74 4.70 -8.22
CA ARG A 175 0.34 4.02 -9.48
C ARG A 175 -0.26 2.64 -9.27
N PHE A 176 0.02 1.99 -8.14
CA PHE A 176 -0.57 0.70 -7.80
C PHE A 176 -2.12 0.75 -7.78
N THR A 177 -2.78 -0.40 -7.97
CA THR A 177 -4.25 -0.47 -8.06
C THR A 177 -4.94 -0.73 -6.71
N ASP A 178 -4.33 -1.49 -5.79
CA ASP A 178 -4.94 -1.86 -4.50
C ASP A 178 -3.91 -1.92 -3.35
N ALA A 179 -3.81 -0.86 -2.54
CA ALA A 179 -2.95 -0.90 -1.34
C ALA A 179 -3.49 -1.81 -0.22
N GLN A 180 -4.80 -2.04 -0.17
CA GLN A 180 -5.49 -2.63 0.98
C GLN A 180 -5.66 -4.15 0.87
N CYS A 181 -5.12 -4.80 -0.17
CA CYS A 181 -5.16 -6.25 -0.29
C CYS A 181 -4.15 -6.86 0.69
N GLY A 182 -4.60 -7.67 1.65
CA GLY A 182 -3.74 -8.35 2.63
C GLY A 182 -3.00 -9.56 2.06
N PHE A 183 -2.41 -9.40 0.88
CA PHE A 183 -1.63 -10.40 0.17
C PHE A 183 -0.45 -9.71 -0.50
N LYS A 184 0.73 -9.74 0.13
CA LYS A 184 1.91 -9.01 -0.34
C LYS A 184 3.19 -9.81 -0.12
N ALA A 185 4.17 -9.60 -0.98
CA ALA A 185 5.52 -10.15 -0.82
C ALA A 185 6.59 -9.13 -1.19
N ILE A 186 7.73 -9.17 -0.51
CA ILE A 186 8.87 -8.26 -0.65
C ILE A 186 10.18 -9.05 -0.62
N ARG A 187 11.21 -8.59 -1.34
CA ARG A 187 12.57 -9.12 -1.19
C ARG A 187 13.18 -8.63 0.15
N ARG A 188 13.84 -9.50 0.91
CA ARG A 188 14.39 -9.18 2.24
C ARG A 188 15.38 -8.02 2.26
N ASP A 189 16.26 -7.95 1.26
CA ASP A 189 17.24 -6.87 1.08
C ASP A 189 16.56 -5.50 0.86
N VAL A 190 15.43 -5.49 0.15
CA VAL A 190 14.58 -4.31 -0.02
C VAL A 190 13.82 -3.98 1.28
N ALA A 191 13.30 -4.98 1.97
CA ALA A 191 12.60 -4.80 3.25
C ALA A 191 13.50 -4.19 4.32
N GLN A 192 14.76 -4.61 4.42
CA GLN A 192 15.75 -4.06 5.35
C GLN A 192 15.99 -2.55 5.17
N ILE A 193 15.79 -2.01 3.97
CA ILE A 193 15.93 -0.58 3.66
C ILE A 193 14.61 0.18 3.86
N LEU A 194 13.47 -0.42 3.49
CA LEU A 194 12.16 0.24 3.59
C LEU A 194 11.57 0.23 5.01
N LEU A 195 11.64 -0.89 5.73
CA LEU A 195 11.00 -1.06 7.03
C LEU A 195 11.42 -0.02 8.10
N PRO A 196 12.69 0.45 8.15
CA PRO A 196 13.09 1.55 9.03
C PRO A 196 12.41 2.89 8.73
N LEU A 197 11.97 3.12 7.48
CA LEU A 197 11.36 4.38 7.02
C LEU A 197 9.84 4.43 7.23
N ILE A 198 9.20 3.30 7.54
CA ILE A 198 7.75 3.21 7.77
C ILE A 198 7.46 3.54 9.24
N GLU A 199 6.68 4.59 9.48
CA GLU A 199 6.29 5.00 10.83
C GLU A 199 5.00 4.32 11.32
N ASP A 200 4.06 4.01 10.42
CA ASP A 200 2.78 3.42 10.82
C ASP A 200 2.93 1.98 11.32
N THR A 201 2.31 1.69 12.46
CA THR A 201 2.30 0.35 13.08
C THR A 201 0.97 -0.37 12.89
N GLY A 202 -0.03 0.27 12.27
CA GLY A 202 -1.41 -0.17 12.20
C GLY A 202 -1.79 -0.75 10.84
N TRP A 203 -2.90 -0.25 10.29
CA TRP A 203 -3.43 -0.67 8.99
C TRP A 203 -2.80 0.07 7.81
N PHE A 204 -2.39 1.33 8.03
CA PHE A 204 -1.84 2.19 6.98
C PHE A 204 -0.41 1.79 6.56
N PHE A 205 0.30 1.01 7.39
CA PHE A 205 1.60 0.39 7.10
C PHE A 205 1.77 -0.10 5.64
N ASP A 206 0.77 -0.82 5.10
CA ASP A 206 0.81 -1.30 3.71
C ASP A 206 0.89 -0.16 2.69
N THR A 207 0.08 0.88 2.91
CA THR A 207 -0.01 2.03 2.01
C THR A 207 1.27 2.85 2.10
N GLU A 208 1.78 3.06 3.32
CA GLU A 208 3.06 3.73 3.54
C GLU A 208 4.21 2.96 2.87
N MET A 209 4.30 1.64 3.09
CA MET A 209 5.28 0.78 2.42
C MET A 209 5.24 0.93 0.89
N LEU A 210 4.04 0.84 0.30
CA LEU A 210 3.86 0.91 -1.16
C LEU A 210 4.23 2.28 -1.72
N VAL A 211 3.81 3.36 -1.05
CA VAL A 211 4.12 4.74 -1.45
C VAL A 211 5.62 5.03 -1.33
N LEU A 212 6.25 4.62 -0.23
CA LEU A 212 7.70 4.76 -0.05
C LEU A 212 8.47 3.93 -1.08
N ALA A 213 8.02 2.71 -1.36
CA ALA A 213 8.65 1.84 -2.35
C ALA A 213 8.60 2.44 -3.77
N GLU A 214 7.42 2.91 -4.18
CA GLU A 214 7.24 3.55 -5.49
C GLU A 214 8.06 4.84 -5.61
N ARG A 215 8.08 5.67 -4.56
CA ARG A 215 8.87 6.91 -4.50
C ARG A 215 10.38 6.67 -4.47
N ALA A 216 10.82 5.52 -3.96
CA ALA A 216 12.20 5.05 -4.04
C ALA A 216 12.55 4.39 -5.39
N GLY A 217 11.64 4.36 -6.37
CA GLY A 217 11.91 3.76 -7.68
C GLY A 217 12.02 2.23 -7.66
N LEU A 218 11.28 1.56 -6.75
CA LEU A 218 11.20 0.09 -6.72
C LEU A 218 10.14 -0.43 -7.68
N ARG A 219 10.39 -1.62 -8.26
CA ARG A 219 9.43 -2.26 -9.17
C ARG A 219 8.40 -3.05 -8.37
N ILE A 220 7.15 -2.56 -8.38
CA ILE A 220 5.99 -3.23 -7.78
C ILE A 220 5.28 -4.05 -8.87
N HIS A 221 5.06 -5.34 -8.63
CA HIS A 221 4.24 -6.21 -9.47
C HIS A 221 2.84 -6.37 -8.87
N GLU A 222 1.81 -6.42 -9.72
CA GLU A 222 0.43 -6.59 -9.28
C GLU A 222 -0.14 -7.89 -9.86
N VAL A 223 -0.47 -8.82 -8.97
CA VAL A 223 -1.09 -10.11 -9.31
C VAL A 223 -2.61 -9.97 -9.17
N PRO A 224 -3.43 -10.25 -10.19
CA PRO A 224 -4.87 -10.30 -10.02
C PRO A 224 -5.25 -11.43 -9.08
N VAL A 225 -6.01 -11.12 -8.03
CA VAL A 225 -6.50 -12.12 -7.05
C VAL A 225 -8.02 -12.16 -7.03
N ASP A 226 -8.57 -13.36 -7.10
CA ASP A 226 -9.97 -13.60 -6.79
C ASP A 226 -10.17 -13.48 -5.27
N TRP A 227 -11.26 -12.83 -4.86
CA TRP A 227 -11.53 -12.49 -3.45
C TRP A 227 -13.02 -12.56 -3.12
N VAL A 228 -13.34 -13.10 -1.94
CA VAL A 228 -14.71 -13.25 -1.44
C VAL A 228 -14.84 -12.45 -0.14
N ASP A 229 -15.90 -11.64 -0.02
CA ASP A 229 -16.21 -10.87 1.19
C ASP A 229 -16.46 -11.84 2.37
N ASP A 230 -15.63 -11.77 3.42
CA ASP A 230 -15.98 -12.33 4.72
C ASP A 230 -17.10 -11.48 5.38
N PRO A 231 -18.29 -12.05 5.65
CA PRO A 231 -19.37 -11.34 6.32
C PRO A 231 -19.03 -10.93 7.76
N ASP A 232 -18.17 -11.66 8.48
CA ASP A 232 -17.97 -11.52 9.93
C ASP A 232 -16.80 -10.57 10.32
N SER A 233 -16.24 -9.85 9.34
CA SER A 233 -15.10 -8.93 9.54
C SER A 233 -15.27 -7.95 10.72
N THR A 234 -14.38 -8.09 11.70
CA THR A 234 -14.35 -7.33 12.97
C THR A 234 -13.80 -5.89 12.83
N VAL A 235 -13.44 -5.46 11.62
CA VAL A 235 -12.71 -4.20 11.39
C VAL A 235 -13.62 -2.97 11.57
N HIS A 236 -13.25 -2.07 12.48
CA HIS A 236 -13.93 -0.79 12.71
C HIS A 236 -13.67 0.23 11.58
N ILE A 237 -14.38 0.06 10.46
CA ILE A 237 -14.27 0.82 9.19
C ILE A 237 -14.01 2.33 9.39
N VAL A 238 -14.78 3.00 10.25
CA VAL A 238 -14.67 4.46 10.46
C VAL A 238 -13.32 4.85 11.08
N LYS A 239 -12.87 4.10 12.10
CA LYS A 239 -11.58 4.36 12.76
C LYS A 239 -10.44 4.16 11.76
N THR A 240 -10.42 3.02 11.07
CA THR A 240 -9.42 2.71 10.04
C THR A 240 -9.37 3.81 8.98
N ALA A 241 -10.51 4.24 8.43
CA ALA A 241 -10.56 5.32 7.44
C ALA A 241 -10.02 6.67 7.97
N THR A 242 -10.25 7.00 9.25
CA THR A 242 -9.69 8.23 9.85
C THR A 242 -8.19 8.13 10.11
N ASP A 243 -7.68 6.96 10.47
CA ASP A 243 -6.25 6.75 10.72
C ASP A 243 -5.47 6.65 9.40
N ASP A 244 -6.03 5.99 8.38
CA ASP A 244 -5.50 5.97 7.01
C ASP A 244 -5.39 7.40 6.44
N LEU A 245 -6.42 8.24 6.60
CA LEU A 245 -6.38 9.63 6.10
C LEU A 245 -5.32 10.49 6.82
N LYS A 246 -5.10 10.27 8.13
CA LYS A 246 -3.97 10.90 8.85
C LYS A 246 -2.63 10.40 8.30
N GLY A 247 -2.52 9.11 8.00
CA GLY A 247 -1.36 8.51 7.34
C GLY A 247 -1.05 9.15 5.98
N VAL A 248 -2.07 9.31 5.13
CA VAL A 248 -1.94 10.01 3.84
C VAL A 248 -1.44 11.45 4.02
N LEU A 249 -1.99 12.20 4.97
CA LEU A 249 -1.53 13.56 5.26
C LEU A 249 -0.11 13.62 5.81
N ARG A 250 0.29 12.67 6.66
CA ARG A 250 1.62 12.54 7.25
C ARG A 250 2.67 12.24 6.18
N VAL A 251 2.47 11.18 5.40
CA VAL A 251 3.37 10.78 4.30
C VAL A 251 3.41 11.86 3.21
N GLY A 252 2.25 12.41 2.83
CA GLY A 252 2.17 13.49 1.85
C GLY A 252 2.94 14.75 2.29
N LYS A 253 2.86 15.12 3.58
CA LYS A 253 3.67 16.20 4.14
C LYS A 253 5.16 15.85 4.10
N ALA A 254 5.54 14.65 4.56
CA ALA A 254 6.94 14.24 4.65
C ALA A 254 7.64 14.18 3.27
N LEU A 255 6.92 13.73 2.23
CA LEU A 255 7.34 13.81 0.84
C LEU A 255 7.48 15.27 0.37
N ALA A 256 6.48 16.12 0.64
CA ALA A 256 6.49 17.52 0.22
C ALA A 256 7.57 18.37 0.93
N THR A 257 7.98 17.99 2.15
CA THR A 257 9.07 18.64 2.89
C THR A 257 10.44 18.02 2.65
N GLY A 258 10.55 16.96 1.84
CA GLY A 258 11.81 16.24 1.61
C GLY A 258 12.43 15.63 2.87
N SER A 259 11.62 15.33 3.90
CA SER A 259 12.12 14.80 5.18
C SER A 259 12.38 13.29 5.14
N LEU A 260 11.83 12.60 4.13
CA LEU A 260 12.13 11.20 3.85
C LEU A 260 13.37 11.14 2.93
N PRO A 261 14.41 10.34 3.25
CA PRO A 261 15.68 10.31 2.52
C PRO A 261 15.60 9.53 1.19
N LEU A 262 14.49 9.61 0.46
CA LEU A 262 14.23 8.79 -0.73
C LEU A 262 15.11 9.17 -1.92
N ASP A 263 15.52 10.43 -2.05
CA ASP A 263 16.46 10.86 -3.10
C ASP A 263 17.87 10.26 -2.92
N ARG A 264 18.19 9.74 -1.73
CA ARG A 264 19.42 8.99 -1.48
C ARG A 264 19.30 7.52 -1.87
N LEU A 265 18.07 6.99 -1.96
CA LEU A 265 17.75 5.62 -2.40
C LEU A 265 17.88 5.47 -3.92
N ALA A 266 19.05 5.81 -4.46
CA ALA A 266 19.37 5.55 -5.85
C ALA A 266 19.73 4.07 -6.07
N ARG A 267 19.24 3.48 -7.17
CA ARG A 267 19.84 2.26 -7.73
C ARG A 267 21.03 2.66 -8.61
N PRO A 268 22.15 1.92 -8.57
CA PRO A 268 23.28 2.20 -9.45
C PRO A 268 23.01 1.89 -10.92
N PHE A 269 22.01 1.05 -11.26
CA PHE A 269 21.73 0.62 -12.64
C PHE A 269 20.23 0.33 -12.92
N GLY A 270 19.78 0.63 -14.15
CA GLY A 270 18.49 0.21 -14.74
C GLY A 270 17.44 1.32 -14.89
N ASP A 271 16.38 1.09 -15.69
CA ASP A 271 15.30 2.08 -15.89
C ASP A 271 14.61 2.41 -14.57
N ASP A 272 14.56 3.71 -14.25
CA ASP A 272 13.89 4.26 -13.09
C ASP A 272 12.37 4.17 -13.28
N PRO A 273 11.64 3.45 -12.41
CA PRO A 273 10.18 3.40 -12.48
C PRO A 273 9.52 4.78 -12.38
N ARG A 274 10.16 5.79 -11.78
CA ARG A 274 9.62 7.13 -11.58
C ARG A 274 9.29 7.84 -12.90
N ASP A 275 10.01 7.54 -13.99
CA ASP A 275 9.90 8.22 -15.29
C ASP A 275 8.63 7.87 -16.11
N ARG A 276 7.76 7.00 -15.61
CA ARG A 276 6.51 6.59 -16.29
C ARG A 276 5.32 7.49 -15.93
N ASP A 277 4.67 8.08 -16.93
CA ASP A 277 3.48 8.94 -16.72
C ASP A 277 2.26 8.22 -16.12
N ILE A 278 1.56 8.92 -15.22
CA ILE A 278 0.30 8.47 -14.61
C ILE A 278 -0.88 8.96 -15.45
N LYS A 279 -1.53 8.05 -16.18
CA LYS A 279 -2.60 8.40 -17.14
C LYS A 279 -4.02 8.35 -16.57
N ASP A 280 -4.23 7.67 -15.44
CA ASP A 280 -5.56 7.22 -14.99
C ASP A 280 -6.28 8.13 -13.97
N VAL A 281 -5.74 9.30 -13.63
CA VAL A 281 -6.38 10.22 -12.66
C VAL A 281 -6.49 11.63 -13.23
N PRO A 282 -7.70 12.22 -13.30
CA PRO A 282 -7.88 13.63 -13.64
C PRO A 282 -7.06 14.53 -12.71
N LYS A 283 -6.19 15.37 -13.30
CA LYS A 283 -5.21 16.18 -12.57
C LYS A 283 -5.88 16.97 -11.44
N GLY A 284 -5.46 16.71 -10.20
CA GLY A 284 -5.94 17.43 -9.01
C GLY A 284 -7.24 16.94 -8.38
N LEU A 285 -7.89 15.88 -8.88
CA LEU A 285 -9.18 15.42 -8.35
C LEU A 285 -9.14 15.06 -6.85
N ALA A 286 -8.14 14.31 -6.37
CA ALA A 286 -8.05 13.99 -4.94
C ALA A 286 -7.80 15.24 -4.07
N ARG A 287 -7.01 16.20 -4.57
CA ARG A 287 -6.80 17.49 -3.90
C ARG A 287 -8.11 18.29 -3.83
N GLN A 288 -8.91 18.29 -4.89
CA GLN A 288 -10.24 18.89 -4.91
C GLN A 288 -11.20 18.16 -3.94
N LEU A 289 -11.16 16.82 -3.87
CA LEU A 289 -12.04 16.06 -2.97
C LEU A 289 -11.69 16.29 -1.49
N VAL A 290 -10.41 16.24 -1.13
CA VAL A 290 -9.91 16.56 0.22
C VAL A 290 -10.21 18.04 0.56
N GLY A 291 -9.94 18.97 -0.36
CA GLY A 291 -10.25 20.39 -0.19
C GLY A 291 -11.74 20.64 0.05
N PHE A 292 -12.61 19.99 -0.73
CA PHE A 292 -14.05 20.07 -0.57
C PHE A 292 -14.52 19.55 0.79
N CYS A 293 -14.00 18.40 1.26
CA CYS A 293 -14.32 17.85 2.58
C CYS A 293 -13.87 18.78 3.72
N VAL A 294 -12.65 19.33 3.63
CA VAL A 294 -12.11 20.26 4.63
C VAL A 294 -12.91 21.58 4.66
N VAL A 295 -13.22 22.16 3.49
CA VAL A 295 -14.08 23.35 3.38
C VAL A 295 -15.49 23.05 3.89
N GLY A 296 -16.03 21.86 3.62
CA GLY A 296 -17.31 21.40 4.16
C GLY A 296 -17.34 21.39 5.69
N GLY A 297 -16.36 20.74 6.33
CA GLY A 297 -16.24 20.68 7.79
C GLY A 297 -16.10 22.06 8.44
N MET A 298 -15.25 22.93 7.89
CA MET A 298 -15.12 24.32 8.36
C MET A 298 -16.42 25.12 8.16
N SER A 299 -17.15 24.89 7.06
CA SER A 299 -18.42 25.56 6.80
C SER A 299 -19.52 25.14 7.78
N THR A 300 -19.54 23.87 8.21
CA THR A 300 -20.46 23.39 9.26
C THR A 300 -20.16 24.05 10.60
N LEU A 301 -18.90 24.16 11.00
CA LEU A 301 -18.51 24.87 12.23
C LEU A 301 -18.87 26.36 12.16
N PHE A 302 -18.62 27.00 11.02
CA PHE A 302 -18.98 28.40 10.79
C PHE A 302 -20.50 28.63 10.83
N TYR A 303 -21.29 27.71 10.26
CA TYR A 303 -22.75 27.72 10.39
C TYR A 303 -23.21 27.65 11.86
N LEU A 304 -22.62 26.78 12.69
CA LEU A 304 -22.99 26.66 14.11
C LEU A 304 -22.71 27.96 14.89
N VAL A 305 -21.57 28.62 14.61
CA VAL A 305 -21.23 29.92 15.19
C VAL A 305 -22.22 31.00 14.76
N LEU A 306 -22.54 31.08 13.46
CA LEU A 306 -23.52 32.03 12.93
C LEU A 306 -24.92 31.80 13.52
N TYR A 307 -25.37 30.56 13.61
CA TYR A 307 -26.65 30.22 14.22
C TYR A 307 -26.69 30.67 15.68
N SER A 308 -25.66 30.35 16.48
CA SER A 308 -25.56 30.79 17.87
C SER A 308 -25.60 32.31 18.02
N ALA A 309 -24.87 33.04 17.17
CA ALA A 309 -24.88 34.50 17.17
C ALA A 309 -26.25 35.09 16.77
N PHE A 310 -26.86 34.58 15.71
CA PHE A 310 -28.17 35.06 15.22
C PHE A 310 -29.32 34.71 16.17
N ARG A 311 -29.22 33.64 16.95
CA ARG A 311 -30.18 33.34 18.04
C ARG A 311 -30.19 34.39 19.15
N GLY A 312 -29.15 35.23 19.25
CA GLY A 312 -29.11 36.36 20.18
C GLY A 312 -30.06 37.52 19.84
N PHE A 313 -30.53 37.62 18.59
CA PHE A 313 -31.44 38.69 18.15
C PHE A 313 -32.60 38.24 17.24
N ALA A 314 -32.66 36.95 16.87
CA ALA A 314 -33.69 36.41 15.99
C ALA A 314 -34.29 35.08 16.48
N GLY A 315 -35.55 34.85 16.10
CA GLY A 315 -36.24 33.56 16.32
C GLY A 315 -35.53 32.40 15.64
N SER A 316 -35.74 31.17 16.12
CA SER A 316 -34.98 29.97 15.69
C SER A 316 -35.00 29.75 14.18
N GLN A 317 -36.16 29.89 13.55
CA GLN A 317 -36.32 29.76 12.09
C GLN A 317 -35.53 30.82 11.31
N ILE A 318 -35.59 32.09 11.74
CA ILE A 318 -34.91 33.21 11.07
C ILE A 318 -33.38 33.08 11.26
N ALA A 319 -32.93 32.77 12.48
CA ALA A 319 -31.52 32.54 12.78
C ALA A 319 -30.94 31.37 11.96
N ASN A 320 -31.68 30.27 11.83
CA ASN A 320 -31.31 29.13 10.99
C ASN A 320 -31.19 29.53 9.50
N ALA A 321 -32.22 30.18 8.94
CA ALA A 321 -32.24 30.61 7.55
C ALA A 321 -31.08 31.57 7.21
N LEU A 322 -30.81 32.55 8.07
CA LEU A 322 -29.69 33.48 7.90
C LEU A 322 -28.33 32.78 8.01
N ALA A 323 -28.14 31.90 9.00
CA ALA A 323 -26.89 31.16 9.17
C ALA A 323 -26.61 30.22 7.99
N LEU A 324 -27.63 29.54 7.48
CA LEU A 324 -27.57 28.71 6.28
C LEU A 324 -27.20 29.52 5.04
N LEU A 325 -27.84 30.68 4.82
CA LEU A 325 -27.55 31.54 3.67
C LEU A 325 -26.12 32.08 3.69
N VAL A 326 -25.68 32.64 4.81
CA VAL A 326 -24.33 33.24 4.93
C VAL A 326 -23.25 32.16 4.85
N SER A 327 -23.45 31.00 5.49
CA SER A 327 -22.52 29.87 5.38
C SER A 327 -22.48 29.28 3.96
N ALA A 328 -23.58 29.25 3.21
CA ALA A 328 -23.59 28.79 1.82
C ALA A 328 -22.75 29.69 0.87
N VAL A 329 -22.85 31.02 1.04
CA VAL A 329 -22.04 32.00 0.29
C VAL A 329 -20.56 31.91 0.66
N ALA A 330 -20.25 31.76 1.95
CA ALA A 330 -18.88 31.59 2.43
C ALA A 330 -18.25 30.27 1.94
N ASN A 331 -18.99 29.16 2.01
CA ASN A 331 -18.59 27.83 1.54
C ASN A 331 -18.26 27.84 0.03
N THR A 332 -19.09 28.52 -0.78
CA THR A 332 -18.86 28.67 -2.21
C THR A 332 -17.60 29.51 -2.51
N ALA A 333 -17.38 30.61 -1.78
CA ALA A 333 -16.15 31.41 -1.89
C ALA A 333 -14.89 30.62 -1.47
N ALA A 334 -14.99 29.85 -0.39
CA ALA A 334 -13.91 29.01 0.10
C ALA A 334 -13.55 27.90 -0.90
N ASN A 335 -14.55 27.19 -1.44
CA ASN A 335 -14.32 26.18 -2.49
C ASN A 335 -13.70 26.78 -3.75
N ARG A 336 -14.18 27.95 -4.21
CA ARG A 336 -13.59 28.67 -5.36
C ARG A 336 -12.10 28.95 -5.17
N ARG A 337 -11.68 29.39 -3.97
CA ARG A 337 -10.29 29.81 -3.69
C ARG A 337 -9.35 28.68 -3.27
N LEU A 338 -9.85 27.72 -2.48
CA LEU A 338 -9.04 26.68 -1.82
C LEU A 338 -9.12 25.33 -2.53
N THR A 339 -10.30 24.95 -3.00
CA THR A 339 -10.56 23.63 -3.60
C THR A 339 -10.25 23.63 -5.10
N PHE A 340 -10.84 24.58 -5.83
CA PHE A 340 -10.75 24.67 -7.30
C PHE A 340 -9.71 25.69 -7.79
N GLY A 341 -9.08 26.44 -6.88
CA GLY A 341 -7.91 27.28 -7.19
C GLY A 341 -8.17 28.53 -8.05
N VAL A 342 -9.43 28.88 -8.34
CA VAL A 342 -9.82 30.00 -9.21
C VAL A 342 -9.49 31.35 -8.54
N ARG A 343 -8.37 31.97 -8.93
CA ARG A 343 -7.86 33.22 -8.39
C ARG A 343 -8.09 34.38 -9.37
N GLY A 344 -9.11 35.19 -9.09
CA GLY A 344 -9.44 36.40 -9.84
C GLY A 344 -10.81 36.98 -9.44
N ARG A 345 -11.16 38.15 -9.99
CA ARG A 345 -12.53 38.73 -9.87
C ARG A 345 -13.50 38.26 -10.96
N GLY A 346 -13.00 37.80 -12.11
CA GLY A 346 -13.80 37.23 -13.19
C GLY A 346 -14.69 36.07 -12.72
N GLY A 347 -15.92 36.01 -13.23
CA GLY A 347 -16.90 34.96 -12.90
C GLY A 347 -17.40 34.90 -11.45
N ALA A 348 -16.90 35.72 -10.52
CA ALA A 348 -17.18 35.57 -9.09
C ALA A 348 -18.68 35.63 -8.74
N VAL A 349 -19.42 36.56 -9.34
CA VAL A 349 -20.89 36.69 -9.16
C VAL A 349 -21.61 35.48 -9.75
N ARG A 350 -21.21 35.02 -10.95
CA ARG A 350 -21.77 33.82 -11.60
C ARG A 350 -21.55 32.57 -10.74
N HIS A 351 -20.34 32.37 -10.21
CA HIS A 351 -20.02 31.20 -9.40
C HIS A 351 -20.75 31.23 -8.04
N GLN A 352 -21.01 32.42 -7.48
CA GLN A 352 -21.87 32.56 -6.29
C GLN A 352 -23.34 32.28 -6.59
N ALA A 353 -23.88 32.78 -7.70
CA ALA A 353 -25.24 32.47 -8.13
C ALA A 353 -25.42 30.96 -8.39
N GLN A 354 -24.48 30.33 -9.08
CA GLN A 354 -24.46 28.88 -9.28
C GLN A 354 -24.31 28.12 -7.95
N GLY A 355 -23.47 28.59 -7.02
CA GLY A 355 -23.33 28.00 -5.69
C GLY A 355 -24.60 28.09 -4.83
N LEU A 356 -25.37 29.17 -4.97
CA LEU A 356 -26.71 29.30 -4.37
C LEU A 356 -27.72 28.35 -5.01
N VAL A 357 -27.67 28.13 -6.34
CA VAL A 357 -28.49 27.09 -7.01
C VAL A 357 -28.14 25.70 -6.49
N VAL A 358 -26.85 25.36 -6.39
CA VAL A 358 -26.40 24.07 -5.84
C VAL A 358 -26.81 23.91 -4.37
N PHE A 359 -26.77 24.98 -3.57
CA PHE A 359 -27.28 24.99 -2.20
C PHE A 359 -28.80 24.76 -2.14
N GLY A 360 -29.57 25.44 -3.00
CA GLY A 360 -31.02 25.27 -3.11
C GLY A 360 -31.42 23.85 -3.52
N ILE A 361 -30.69 23.23 -4.45
CA ILE A 361 -30.87 21.81 -4.82
C ILE A 361 -30.61 20.90 -3.61
N GLY A 362 -29.56 21.17 -2.83
CA GLY A 362 -29.26 20.43 -1.59
C GLY A 362 -30.37 20.55 -0.55
N LEU A 363 -30.90 21.76 -0.32
CA LEU A 363 -32.04 21.99 0.58
C LEU A 363 -33.34 21.31 0.11
N ALA A 364 -33.62 21.37 -1.19
CA ALA A 364 -34.78 20.72 -1.79
C ALA A 364 -34.69 19.19 -1.66
N LEU A 365 -33.49 18.62 -1.82
CA LEU A 365 -33.27 17.19 -1.61
C LEU A 365 -33.51 16.79 -0.14
N THR A 366 -32.97 17.51 0.83
CA THR A 366 -33.12 17.16 2.25
C THR A 366 -34.54 17.38 2.76
N SER A 367 -35.15 18.54 2.47
CA SER A 367 -36.54 18.83 2.83
C SER A 367 -37.53 17.89 2.11
N GLY A 368 -37.27 17.61 0.82
CA GLY A 368 -38.09 16.69 0.02
C GLY A 368 -38.01 15.24 0.49
N SER A 369 -36.84 14.80 0.98
CA SER A 369 -36.68 13.47 1.57
C SER A 369 -37.51 13.30 2.85
N LEU A 370 -37.56 14.33 3.69
CA LEU A 370 -38.39 14.33 4.91
C LEU A 370 -39.89 14.40 4.57
N ALA A 371 -40.28 15.23 3.59
CA ALA A 371 -41.66 15.30 3.11
C ALA A 371 -42.13 13.96 2.49
N ALA A 372 -41.26 13.27 1.74
CA ALA A 372 -41.55 11.95 1.18
C ALA A 372 -41.69 10.88 2.27
N LEU A 373 -40.86 10.91 3.32
CA LEU A 373 -40.99 10.01 4.47
C LEU A 373 -42.33 10.20 5.18
N ASN A 374 -42.71 11.45 5.46
CA ASN A 374 -43.97 11.78 6.13
C ASN A 374 -45.22 11.51 5.27
N ALA A 375 -45.07 11.46 3.94
CA ALA A 375 -46.14 11.03 3.03
C ALA A 375 -46.23 9.49 2.92
N ALA A 376 -45.13 8.78 3.12
CA ALA A 376 -45.04 7.31 3.03
C ALA A 376 -45.32 6.60 4.37
N THR A 377 -45.24 7.30 5.50
CA THR A 377 -45.42 6.73 6.84
C THR A 377 -46.04 7.77 7.77
N SER A 378 -47.15 7.40 8.42
CA SER A 378 -47.94 8.29 9.28
C SER A 378 -47.36 8.52 10.69
N ASP A 379 -46.43 7.67 11.13
CA ASP A 379 -45.66 7.83 12.37
C ASP A 379 -44.24 7.23 12.18
N PRO A 380 -43.32 7.95 11.51
CA PRO A 380 -41.98 7.46 11.27
C PRO A 380 -41.16 7.51 12.56
N GLY A 381 -40.65 6.35 13.00
CA GLY A 381 -39.77 6.30 14.17
C GLY A 381 -38.54 7.20 13.99
N HIS A 382 -38.16 7.92 15.05
CA HIS A 382 -37.06 8.91 15.06
C HIS A 382 -35.72 8.38 14.49
N SER A 383 -35.44 7.08 14.64
CA SER A 383 -34.28 6.43 14.01
C SER A 383 -34.35 6.38 12.48
N THR A 384 -35.54 6.18 11.91
CA THR A 384 -35.81 6.20 10.47
C THR A 384 -35.70 7.61 9.90
N GLU A 385 -36.26 8.61 10.59
CA GLU A 385 -36.10 10.03 10.21
C GLU A 385 -34.62 10.43 10.16
N LEU A 386 -33.85 10.09 11.20
CA LEU A 386 -32.41 10.32 11.25
C LEU A 386 -31.67 9.58 10.12
N ALA A 387 -32.01 8.33 9.84
CA ALA A 387 -31.38 7.56 8.77
C ALA A 387 -31.64 8.18 7.38
N VAL A 388 -32.87 8.61 7.10
CA VAL A 388 -33.25 9.29 5.85
C VAL A 388 -32.55 10.65 5.74
N LEU A 389 -32.50 11.44 6.81
CA LEU A 389 -31.80 12.72 6.83
C LEU A 389 -30.28 12.56 6.63
N ILE A 390 -29.66 11.54 7.22
CA ILE A 390 -28.23 11.24 7.02
C ILE A 390 -27.97 10.83 5.55
N ALA A 391 -28.80 9.95 4.99
CA ALA A 391 -28.69 9.52 3.60
C ALA A 391 -28.88 10.69 2.61
N ALA A 392 -29.90 11.53 2.83
CA ALA A 392 -30.17 12.71 2.01
C ALA A 392 -29.03 13.74 2.10
N ASN A 393 -28.48 14.01 3.29
CA ASN A 393 -27.33 14.91 3.43
C ASN A 393 -26.07 14.35 2.75
N LEU A 394 -25.83 13.04 2.80
CA LEU A 394 -24.72 12.40 2.10
C LEU A 394 -24.88 12.55 0.57
N ALA A 395 -26.07 12.23 0.05
CA ALA A 395 -26.40 12.37 -1.37
C ALA A 395 -26.30 13.84 -1.85
N ALA A 396 -26.83 14.79 -1.08
CA ALA A 396 -26.70 16.22 -1.35
C ALA A 396 -25.23 16.68 -1.36
N THR A 397 -24.39 16.12 -0.49
CA THR A 397 -22.95 16.44 -0.43
C THR A 397 -22.19 15.92 -1.65
N VAL A 398 -22.47 14.68 -2.08
CA VAL A 398 -21.90 14.11 -3.32
C VAL A 398 -22.37 14.89 -4.55
N LEU A 399 -23.68 15.16 -4.67
CA LEU A 399 -24.25 15.94 -5.76
C LEU A 399 -23.65 17.36 -5.81
N ARG A 400 -23.47 18.00 -4.65
CA ARG A 400 -22.83 19.32 -4.53
C ARG A 400 -21.38 19.31 -5.02
N PHE A 401 -20.60 18.29 -4.70
CA PHE A 401 -19.24 18.13 -5.22
C PHE A 401 -19.25 17.97 -6.75
N LEU A 402 -20.11 17.09 -7.27
CA LEU A 402 -20.22 16.85 -8.72
C LEU A 402 -20.65 18.10 -9.49
N LEU A 403 -21.67 18.83 -9.00
CA LEU A 403 -22.12 20.08 -9.62
C LEU A 403 -21.04 21.17 -9.54
N PHE A 404 -20.33 21.30 -8.41
CA PHE A 404 -19.22 22.24 -8.31
C PHE A 404 -18.10 21.91 -9.31
N ARG A 405 -17.71 20.64 -9.45
CA ARG A 405 -16.64 20.21 -10.37
C ARG A 405 -17.05 20.24 -11.85
N ALA A 406 -18.28 19.87 -12.20
CA ALA A 406 -18.70 19.72 -13.59
C ALA A 406 -19.30 21.00 -14.20
N TRP A 407 -19.83 21.92 -13.38
CA TRP A 407 -20.66 23.03 -13.87
C TRP A 407 -20.32 24.41 -13.29
N VAL A 408 -19.89 24.49 -12.03
CA VAL A 408 -19.54 25.79 -11.39
C VAL A 408 -18.06 26.14 -11.57
N PHE A 409 -17.21 25.14 -11.47
CA PHE A 409 -15.77 25.21 -11.67
C PHE A 409 -15.32 24.05 -12.58
N PRO A 410 -15.81 23.97 -13.83
CA PRO A 410 -15.30 23.00 -14.80
C PRO A 410 -13.78 23.16 -14.88
N ASP A 411 -13.05 22.04 -14.88
CA ASP A 411 -11.64 22.08 -15.26
C ASP A 411 -11.57 22.66 -16.68
N GLU A 412 -10.73 23.66 -16.92
CA GLU A 412 -10.36 24.08 -18.27
C GLU A 412 -9.57 22.92 -18.90
N THR A 413 -10.30 21.99 -19.54
CA THR A 413 -9.72 21.06 -20.50
C THR A 413 -9.06 21.88 -21.60
N ASP A 414 -7.79 21.56 -21.88
CA ASP A 414 -6.95 22.23 -22.86
C ASP A 414 -7.77 22.75 -24.05
N GLU A 415 -7.83 24.08 -24.24
CA GLU A 415 -8.21 24.59 -25.56
C GLU A 415 -7.25 23.95 -26.58
N PRO A 416 -7.74 23.41 -27.70
CA PRO A 416 -6.86 22.90 -28.73
C PRO A 416 -5.96 24.06 -29.15
N ALA A 417 -4.66 23.92 -28.83
CA ALA A 417 -3.70 24.99 -29.01
C ALA A 417 -3.84 25.55 -30.43
N SER A 418 -4.20 26.84 -30.53
CA SER A 418 -4.29 27.52 -31.83
C SER A 418 -3.02 27.20 -32.61
N PRO A 419 -3.11 26.77 -33.88
CA PRO A 419 -1.96 26.24 -34.60
C PRO A 419 -0.91 27.34 -34.72
N SER A 420 0.06 27.31 -33.81
CA SER A 420 1.19 28.21 -33.80
C SER A 420 1.92 27.99 -35.11
N THR A 421 1.84 28.97 -36.00
CA THR A 421 2.51 28.93 -37.30
C THR A 421 4.01 29.03 -37.08
N VAL A 422 4.64 27.90 -36.72
CA VAL A 422 6.08 27.75 -36.66
C VAL A 422 6.56 27.84 -38.11
N VAL A 423 6.96 29.04 -38.52
CA VAL A 423 7.66 29.28 -39.77
C VAL A 423 9.01 28.58 -39.65
N ALA A 424 9.07 27.33 -40.12
CA ALA A 424 10.29 26.55 -40.16
C ALA A 424 11.23 27.12 -41.24
N SER A 425 12.16 27.99 -40.82
CA SER A 425 13.24 28.49 -41.66
C SER A 425 14.29 27.40 -41.91
N HIS A 426 13.95 26.40 -42.72
CA HIS A 426 14.89 25.39 -43.20
C HIS A 426 15.84 25.96 -44.26
N LEU A 427 17.01 26.41 -43.82
CA LEU A 427 18.22 26.35 -44.65
C LEU A 427 18.89 24.99 -44.40
N PRO A 428 19.12 24.16 -45.43
CA PRO A 428 19.81 22.88 -45.27
C PRO A 428 21.32 23.09 -45.16
N ASN A 429 21.85 23.10 -43.94
CA ASN A 429 23.30 22.94 -43.74
C ASN A 429 23.69 21.50 -44.11
N SER A 430 24.47 21.35 -45.19
CA SER A 430 25.01 20.06 -45.63
C SER A 430 25.98 19.47 -44.58
N PRO A 431 26.03 18.15 -44.40
CA PRO A 431 26.96 17.52 -43.46
C PRO A 431 28.40 17.63 -43.96
N VAL A 432 29.26 18.30 -43.17
CA VAL A 432 30.71 18.30 -43.39
C VAL A 432 31.27 16.94 -42.98
N TYR A 433 31.74 16.16 -43.95
CA TYR A 433 32.53 14.96 -43.68
C TYR A 433 33.89 15.36 -43.08
N GLN A 434 34.13 15.02 -41.82
CA GLN A 434 35.50 15.01 -41.28
C GLN A 434 36.23 13.77 -41.77
N ALA A 435 37.15 13.96 -42.72
CA ALA A 435 38.08 12.93 -43.14
C ALA A 435 39.19 12.78 -42.07
N TYR A 436 39.35 11.57 -41.53
CA TYR A 436 40.52 11.21 -40.73
C TYR A 436 41.73 11.03 -41.66
N THR A 437 42.67 11.96 -41.62
CA THR A 437 43.97 11.82 -42.29
C THR A 437 44.91 10.99 -41.42
N THR A 438 45.17 9.75 -41.83
CA THR A 438 46.29 8.95 -41.35
C THR A 438 47.35 8.81 -42.45
N GLY A 439 48.60 8.73 -42.03
CA GLY A 439 49.74 8.41 -42.89
C GLY A 439 50.98 8.15 -42.02
N PRO A 440 52.12 7.74 -42.61
CA PRO A 440 52.36 7.51 -44.03
C PRO A 440 52.65 6.04 -44.39
N TYR A 441 52.87 5.80 -45.68
CA TYR A 441 53.17 4.52 -46.32
C TYR A 441 54.41 3.80 -45.77
N ALA A 442 54.32 2.47 -45.71
CA ALA A 442 55.44 1.55 -45.97
C ALA A 442 54.93 0.37 -46.82
N ASN A 443 55.81 -0.19 -47.65
CA ASN A 443 55.47 -1.05 -48.80
C ASN A 443 55.22 -2.54 -48.47
N ALA A 444 54.70 -3.22 -49.50
CA ALA A 444 54.83 -4.66 -49.78
C ALA A 444 53.92 -5.63 -48.97
N SER A 445 53.49 -6.77 -49.52
CA SER A 445 53.32 -7.22 -50.93
C SER A 445 52.70 -8.62 -50.92
N HIS A 446 51.83 -8.95 -51.88
CA HIS A 446 51.37 -10.32 -52.18
C HIS A 446 50.60 -11.03 -51.03
N SER A 447 49.72 -12.01 -51.26
CA SER A 447 49.11 -12.60 -52.47
C SER A 447 47.86 -13.40 -52.06
N ASN A 448 47.05 -13.82 -53.05
CA ASN A 448 46.32 -15.10 -53.20
C ASN A 448 46.15 -16.01 -51.93
N ALA A 449 45.04 -16.71 -51.71
CA ALA A 449 44.00 -17.13 -52.64
C ALA A 449 42.69 -17.58 -51.92
N SER A 450 41.57 -17.38 -52.60
CA SER A 450 40.47 -18.33 -52.88
C SER A 450 40.20 -19.57 -52.01
N HIS A 451 38.89 -19.83 -51.87
CA HIS A 451 38.24 -21.15 -51.68
C HIS A 451 38.38 -21.85 -50.31
N SER A 452 37.45 -22.72 -49.90
CA SER A 452 36.00 -22.83 -50.16
C SER A 452 35.41 -23.94 -49.27
N ASN A 453 34.15 -23.78 -48.86
CA ASN A 453 33.16 -24.84 -48.63
C ASN A 453 33.43 -26.04 -47.70
N ALA A 454 32.44 -26.20 -46.80
CA ALA A 454 31.67 -27.43 -46.56
C ALA A 454 32.15 -28.43 -45.49
N SER A 455 31.40 -28.44 -44.39
CA SER A 455 30.78 -29.61 -43.72
C SER A 455 31.50 -30.96 -43.68
N HIS A 456 31.56 -31.56 -42.48
CA HIS A 456 30.99 -32.90 -42.28
C HIS A 456 30.63 -33.21 -40.82
N ASN A 457 29.71 -34.17 -40.65
CA ASN A 457 29.35 -34.81 -39.38
C ASN A 457 30.54 -35.59 -38.79
N ASN A 458 30.53 -35.95 -37.50
CA ASN A 458 29.99 -37.26 -37.07
C ASN A 458 29.95 -37.44 -35.54
N ALA A 459 29.34 -38.54 -35.11
CA ALA A 459 28.99 -38.87 -33.73
C ALA A 459 30.04 -39.76 -32.99
N SER A 460 29.68 -40.13 -31.75
CA SER A 460 30.11 -41.34 -31.01
C SER A 460 31.47 -41.32 -30.29
N HIS A 461 31.49 -41.51 -28.97
CA HIS A 461 31.66 -42.83 -28.29
C HIS A 461 32.27 -42.73 -26.87
N ASN A 462 31.84 -43.67 -26.01
CA ASN A 462 32.54 -44.28 -24.87
C ASN A 462 32.89 -43.46 -23.61
N ASN A 463 33.18 -44.08 -22.46
CA ASN A 463 32.61 -45.25 -21.74
C ASN A 463 33.29 -45.33 -20.33
N VAL A 464 32.68 -46.01 -19.35
CA VAL A 464 33.24 -46.48 -18.05
C VAL A 464 34.26 -45.61 -17.28
N ASN A 465 33.97 -45.26 -16.01
CA ASN A 465 34.43 -46.15 -14.92
C ASN A 465 33.87 -45.83 -13.51
N ASN A 466 33.79 -46.92 -12.76
CA ASN A 466 33.25 -47.12 -11.41
C ASN A 466 34.26 -46.75 -10.30
N ALA A 467 33.80 -46.23 -9.16
CA ALA A 467 34.53 -46.31 -7.87
C ALA A 467 33.58 -46.16 -6.66
N ASN A 468 33.42 -47.23 -5.89
CA ASN A 468 32.80 -47.20 -4.55
C ASN A 468 33.76 -46.61 -3.51
N ALA A 469 33.23 -45.90 -2.51
CA ALA A 469 33.84 -45.78 -1.19
C ALA A 469 32.74 -45.65 -0.12
N SER A 470 32.82 -46.46 0.94
CA SER A 470 31.78 -46.59 1.96
C SER A 470 32.29 -46.23 3.35
N TYR A 471 31.37 -45.73 4.19
CA TYR A 471 31.45 -45.59 5.66
C TYR A 471 32.52 -44.68 6.29
N GLY A 472 32.02 -43.61 6.92
CA GLY A 472 32.64 -42.91 8.05
C GLY A 472 31.52 -42.32 8.91
N ASN A 473 31.45 -42.68 10.19
CA ASN A 473 30.33 -42.35 11.09
C ASN A 473 30.84 -41.58 12.33
N SER A 474 29.97 -40.77 12.95
CA SER A 474 30.18 -40.07 14.24
C SER A 474 31.08 -38.81 14.22
N PRO A 475 30.93 -37.85 15.17
CA PRO A 475 29.67 -37.20 15.59
C PRO A 475 29.76 -35.66 15.61
N TYR A 476 28.60 -34.99 15.69
CA TYR A 476 28.50 -33.53 15.84
C TYR A 476 28.95 -33.02 17.23
N PRO A 477 29.68 -31.88 17.31
CA PRO A 477 29.70 -31.03 18.49
C PRO A 477 28.55 -30.02 18.45
N THR A 478 27.69 -30.04 19.47
CA THR A 478 26.70 -28.98 19.73
C THR A 478 27.33 -27.86 20.56
N ASP A 479 27.70 -26.75 19.93
CA ASP A 479 28.14 -25.55 20.67
C ASP A 479 27.03 -24.50 20.80
N GLN A 480 26.65 -24.24 22.05
CA GLN A 480 25.73 -23.18 22.44
C GLN A 480 26.45 -21.84 22.38
N PHE A 481 26.19 -21.01 21.36
CA PHE A 481 26.73 -19.66 21.35
C PHE A 481 26.00 -18.75 22.34
N ARG A 482 26.70 -18.46 23.43
CA ARG A 482 26.28 -17.61 24.55
C ARG A 482 26.57 -16.15 24.19
N ALA A 483 25.54 -15.33 24.06
CA ALA A 483 25.71 -13.89 23.82
C ALA A 483 26.26 -13.20 25.08
N GLY A 484 27.31 -12.39 24.92
CA GLY A 484 27.91 -11.61 26.00
C GLY A 484 28.93 -10.58 25.47
N ASP A 485 28.65 -9.32 25.77
CA ASP A 485 29.58 -8.19 25.96
C ASP A 485 30.55 -7.77 24.83
N VAL A 486 30.09 -6.80 24.02
CA VAL A 486 30.75 -5.48 23.98
C VAL A 486 29.67 -4.40 23.99
N ALA A 487 29.58 -3.62 25.07
CA ALA A 487 28.65 -2.51 25.21
C ALA A 487 29.36 -1.25 25.75
N ASP A 488 29.42 -0.21 24.93
CA ASP A 488 29.65 1.23 25.25
C ASP A 488 29.63 1.97 23.88
N ARG A 489 28.93 3.09 23.58
CA ARG A 489 28.19 4.15 24.30
C ARG A 489 27.10 4.72 23.35
N THR A 490 26.01 5.41 23.73
CA THR A 490 25.34 5.75 25.01
C THR A 490 23.94 6.35 24.69
N TRP A 491 23.05 6.41 25.69
CA TRP A 491 21.74 7.12 25.72
C TRP A 491 20.59 6.50 24.89
N GLY A 492 19.42 6.20 25.46
CA GLY A 492 19.00 6.33 26.86
C GLY A 492 17.77 5.48 27.19
N ASP A 493 17.69 5.07 28.45
CA ASP A 493 16.77 4.04 28.98
C ASP A 493 15.73 4.66 29.94
N PRO A 494 14.46 4.23 29.89
CA PRO A 494 13.60 4.20 31.06
C PRO A 494 13.25 2.75 31.44
N THR A 495 14.01 2.21 32.41
CA THR A 495 13.90 0.84 32.91
C THR A 495 12.49 0.45 33.35
N THR A 496 12.04 -0.75 32.97
CA THR A 496 11.12 -1.56 33.79
C THR A 496 11.79 -2.88 34.12
N ARG A 497 12.08 -3.12 35.40
CA ARG A 497 12.85 -4.30 35.84
C ARG A 497 12.02 -5.57 35.72
N LEU A 498 12.51 -6.55 34.96
CA LEU A 498 12.00 -7.93 34.97
C LEU A 498 12.54 -8.68 36.21
N GLN A 499 11.68 -9.34 36.98
CA GLN A 499 12.08 -10.38 37.93
C GLN A 499 11.78 -11.76 37.33
N PRO A 500 12.71 -12.73 37.45
CA PRO A 500 12.48 -14.09 36.96
C PRO A 500 11.68 -14.91 37.97
N VAL A 501 10.48 -15.34 37.58
CA VAL A 501 9.70 -16.35 38.33
C VAL A 501 10.20 -17.75 37.92
N ARG A 502 10.55 -18.59 38.90
CA ARG A 502 10.80 -20.03 38.70
C ARG A 502 9.54 -20.85 39.01
N PRO A 503 9.34 -22.02 38.37
CA PRO A 503 8.07 -22.71 38.38
C PRO A 503 7.89 -23.69 39.55
N HIS A 504 6.61 -23.91 39.88
CA HIS A 504 6.01 -24.96 40.72
C HIS A 504 6.45 -25.08 42.19
N ASP A 505 5.47 -24.86 43.07
CA ASP A 505 4.96 -25.98 43.89
C ASP A 505 3.43 -25.89 44.05
N SER A 506 2.79 -26.96 44.50
CA SER A 506 1.33 -27.16 44.42
C SER A 506 0.60 -27.17 45.78
N GLN A 507 -0.72 -26.87 45.75
CA GLN A 507 -1.82 -27.32 46.65
C GLN A 507 -2.59 -26.31 47.53
N ASP A 508 -3.84 -26.74 47.81
CA ASP A 508 -4.92 -26.30 48.72
C ASP A 508 -5.65 -24.96 48.48
N PRO A 509 -6.90 -25.00 47.95
CA PRO A 509 -7.78 -23.83 47.87
C PRO A 509 -8.67 -23.68 49.12
N ARG A 510 -8.22 -22.99 50.18
CA ARG A 510 -9.06 -22.62 51.35
C ARG A 510 -8.53 -21.44 52.19
N ASN A 511 -8.75 -20.19 51.78
CA ASN A 511 -9.09 -19.07 52.69
C ASN A 511 -9.49 -17.79 51.92
N PRO A 512 -10.59 -17.09 52.27
CA PRO A 512 -10.93 -15.79 51.69
C PRO A 512 -10.58 -14.61 52.62
N ARG A 513 -9.87 -13.61 52.11
CA ARG A 513 -9.87 -12.21 52.59
C ARG A 513 -9.60 -11.25 51.44
#